data_AF-A0A1F5CZB3-F1
#
_entry.id   AF-A0A1F5CZB3-F1
#
_cell.length_a   1.000
_cell.length_b   1.000
_cell.length_c   1.000
_cell.angle_alpha   90.00
_cell.angle_beta   90.00
_cell.angle_gamma   90.00
#
_symmetry.space_group_name_H-M   'P 1'
#
loop_
_entity.id
_entity.type
_entity.pdbx_description
1 polymer ?
#
loop_
_entity_poly.entity_id
_entity_poly.type
_entity_poly.pdbx_seq_one_letter_code
_entity_poly.pdbx_strand_id
1 'polypeptide(L)'
;IVTRGVGDLGLNPKKCAKPTIIIITDTITLHKVEAKEKGVTAMLSWVKRDPVDATSHEIKSLNYLNSILAKIEANIAGVDEAICLDKNGFICEGVAENMFMVKNGKLFTPPSCTGALQGITAEEVMRLARRLGYDVEEKNITPYELFNAEEAFFTGTAAEIIPVREINKRTIDSGKPGPITKKLIAEFSKAVLDPKEGIAIYK
;
A
#
# COMPACT_ATOMS: atom_id res chain seq x y z
N ILE A 1 -17.24 -7.97 2.16
CA ILE A 1 -17.24 -7.58 3.58
C ILE A 1 -17.94 -8.67 4.38
N VAL A 2 -17.36 -9.09 5.51
CA VAL A 2 -18.04 -9.97 6.48
C VAL A 2 -18.10 -9.21 7.80
N THR A 3 -19.30 -8.97 8.32
CA THR A 3 -19.48 -8.35 9.65
C THR A 3 -19.78 -9.42 10.69
N ARG A 4 -19.56 -9.10 11.96
CA ARG A 4 -19.87 -10.01 13.07
C ARG A 4 -21.38 -10.33 13.17
N GLY A 5 -22.24 -9.46 12.65
CA GLY A 5 -23.70 -9.59 12.73
C GLY A 5 -24.32 -8.82 13.89
N VAL A 6 -25.65 -8.87 13.97
CA VAL A 6 -26.43 -8.20 15.03
C VAL A 6 -26.21 -8.90 16.38
N GLY A 7 -25.97 -8.12 17.44
CA GLY A 7 -25.89 -8.56 18.83
C GLY A 7 -26.62 -7.57 19.75
N ASP A 8 -26.35 -7.61 21.06
CA ASP A 8 -26.80 -6.56 21.97
C ASP A 8 -25.84 -5.36 21.99
N LEU A 9 -26.07 -4.39 22.87
CA LEU A 9 -25.23 -3.18 22.96
C LEU A 9 -23.86 -3.42 23.62
N GLY A 10 -23.57 -4.64 24.08
CA GLY A 10 -22.28 -5.02 24.67
C GLY A 10 -21.24 -5.44 23.62
N LEU A 11 -19.97 -5.55 24.04
CA LEU A 11 -18.85 -5.87 23.15
C LEU A 11 -18.61 -7.39 22.97
N ASN A 12 -19.40 -8.26 23.60
CA ASN A 12 -19.17 -9.71 23.59
C ASN A 12 -19.64 -10.33 22.27
N PRO A 13 -18.73 -10.81 21.39
CA PRO A 13 -19.10 -11.33 20.07
C PRO A 13 -19.90 -12.64 20.15
N LYS A 14 -19.91 -13.36 21.28
CA LYS A 14 -20.77 -14.55 21.47
C LYS A 14 -22.25 -14.23 21.35
N LYS A 15 -22.63 -12.96 21.53
CA LYS A 15 -24.00 -12.48 21.40
C LYS A 15 -24.40 -12.17 19.96
N CYS A 16 -23.47 -12.27 19.01
CA CYS A 16 -23.72 -12.09 17.59
C CYS A 16 -23.80 -13.47 16.90
N ALA A 17 -24.99 -14.05 16.84
CA ALA A 17 -25.17 -15.44 16.40
C ALA A 17 -25.01 -15.65 14.88
N LYS A 18 -25.24 -14.61 14.06
CA LYS A 18 -25.30 -14.72 12.60
C LYS A 18 -24.50 -13.60 11.92
N PRO A 19 -23.33 -13.89 11.34
CA PRO A 19 -22.57 -12.94 10.53
C PRO A 19 -23.36 -12.45 9.31
N THR A 20 -23.08 -11.24 8.85
CA THR A 20 -23.62 -10.72 7.59
C THR A 20 -22.53 -10.72 6.53
N ILE A 21 -22.85 -11.22 5.34
CA ILE A 21 -21.98 -11.19 4.15
C ILE A 21 -22.51 -10.14 3.19
N ILE A 22 -21.64 -9.23 2.77
CA ILE A 22 -21.96 -8.17 1.81
C ILE A 22 -20.92 -8.24 0.69
N ILE A 23 -21.40 -8.31 -0.56
CA ILE A 23 -20.58 -8.24 -1.77
C ILE A 23 -20.98 -6.97 -2.51
N ILE A 24 -20.01 -6.10 -2.78
CA ILE A 24 -20.19 -4.86 -3.52
C ILE A 24 -19.33 -4.97 -4.78
N THR A 25 -19.91 -4.71 -5.93
CA THR A 25 -19.21 -4.67 -7.23
C THR A 25 -19.37 -3.27 -7.80
N ASP A 26 -18.26 -2.55 -7.92
CA ASP A 26 -18.22 -1.20 -8.46
C ASP A 26 -16.85 -0.92 -9.09
N THR A 27 -16.74 0.17 -9.83
CA THR A 27 -15.48 0.71 -10.31
C THR A 27 -14.89 1.70 -9.31
N ILE A 28 -13.58 1.67 -9.11
CA ILE A 28 -12.87 2.58 -8.21
C ILE A 28 -11.69 3.21 -8.95
N THR A 29 -11.51 4.52 -8.78
CA THR A 29 -10.37 5.27 -9.29
C THR A 29 -9.73 6.01 -8.11
N LEU A 30 -8.60 5.52 -7.61
CA LEU A 30 -7.91 6.12 -6.46
C LEU A 30 -7.07 7.35 -6.84
N HIS A 31 -6.40 7.29 -7.99
CA HIS A 31 -5.49 8.33 -8.46
C HIS A 31 -5.89 8.81 -9.84
N LYS A 32 -5.51 10.05 -10.20
CA LYS A 32 -5.68 10.57 -11.57
C LYS A 32 -4.85 9.71 -12.53
N VAL A 33 -5.30 9.60 -13.78
CA VAL A 33 -4.59 8.83 -14.85
C VAL A 33 -3.12 9.22 -14.96
N GLU A 34 -2.83 10.51 -14.80
CA GLU A 34 -1.48 11.07 -14.86
C GLU A 34 -0.56 10.65 -13.71
N ALA A 35 -1.09 10.07 -12.62
CA ALA A 35 -0.30 9.67 -11.45
C ALA A 35 0.74 8.59 -11.78
N LYS A 36 0.42 7.68 -12.70
CA LYS A 36 1.39 6.67 -13.16
C LYS A 36 2.55 7.26 -13.96
N GLU A 37 2.32 8.40 -14.63
CA GLU A 37 3.33 9.06 -15.46
C GLU A 37 4.16 10.09 -14.69
N LYS A 38 3.50 10.86 -13.81
CA LYS A 38 4.11 11.96 -13.06
C LYS A 38 4.52 11.57 -11.63
N GLY A 39 4.04 10.45 -11.13
CA GLY A 39 4.10 10.07 -9.72
C GLY A 39 3.16 10.89 -8.83
N VAL A 40 3.07 10.50 -7.56
CA VAL A 40 2.31 11.20 -6.51
C VAL A 40 3.25 11.90 -5.52
N THR A 41 2.75 12.92 -4.83
CA THR A 41 3.43 13.51 -3.67
C THR A 41 2.94 12.84 -2.38
N ALA A 42 3.84 12.65 -1.43
CA ALA A 42 3.51 12.03 -0.16
C ALA A 42 4.09 12.81 1.04
N MET A 43 3.59 12.48 2.22
CA MET A 43 4.18 12.92 3.49
C MET A 43 4.34 11.76 4.46
N LEU A 44 5.27 11.88 5.41
CA LEU A 44 5.29 11.04 6.59
C LEU A 44 4.25 11.56 7.59
N SER A 45 3.30 10.72 7.95
CA SER A 45 2.25 11.05 8.91
C SER A 45 2.77 11.02 10.35
N TRP A 46 2.19 11.87 11.21
CA TRP A 46 2.38 11.78 12.65
C TRP A 46 1.59 10.62 13.25
N VAL A 47 0.47 10.24 12.62
CA VAL A 47 -0.29 9.03 12.95
C VAL A 47 0.60 7.80 12.73
N LYS A 48 0.88 7.08 13.81
CA LYS A 48 1.61 5.81 13.74
C LYS A 48 0.67 4.71 13.31
N ARG A 49 1.19 3.75 12.54
CA ARG A 49 0.44 2.54 12.21
C ARG A 49 0.19 1.76 13.49
N ASP A 50 -1.03 1.23 13.65
CA ASP A 50 -1.34 0.40 14.81
C ASP A 50 -0.38 -0.81 14.82
N PRO A 51 0.30 -1.07 15.95
CA PRO A 51 1.27 -2.14 16.01
C PRO A 51 0.58 -3.51 16.00
N VAL A 52 1.33 -4.55 15.67
CA VAL A 52 0.82 -5.92 15.55
C VAL A 52 0.26 -6.48 16.87
N ASP A 53 0.65 -5.91 18.02
CA ASP A 53 0.15 -6.22 19.36
C ASP A 53 -1.10 -5.40 19.78
N ALA A 54 -1.72 -4.67 18.85
CA ALA A 54 -2.95 -3.89 19.05
C ALA A 54 -4.04 -4.28 18.04
N THR A 55 -4.65 -3.31 17.35
CA THR A 55 -5.59 -3.51 16.24
C THR A 55 -4.83 -3.73 14.93
N SER A 56 -4.01 -4.80 14.89
CA SER A 56 -3.06 -5.08 13.80
C SER A 56 -3.66 -4.87 12.41
N HIS A 57 -2.95 -4.12 11.57
CA HIS A 57 -3.29 -3.90 10.17
C HIS A 57 -2.95 -5.11 9.28
N GLU A 58 -2.38 -6.18 9.84
CA GLU A 58 -2.34 -7.49 9.19
C GLU A 58 -3.77 -8.04 8.94
N ILE A 59 -4.76 -7.52 9.67
CA ILE A 59 -6.18 -7.78 9.44
C ILE A 59 -6.77 -6.60 8.66
N LYS A 60 -7.22 -6.86 7.42
CA LYS A 60 -8.01 -5.89 6.65
C LYS A 60 -9.45 -5.78 7.19
N SER A 61 -9.59 -5.07 8.30
CA SER A 61 -10.85 -4.88 9.03
C SER A 61 -11.62 -3.62 8.60
N LEU A 62 -12.80 -3.40 9.19
CA LEU A 62 -13.57 -2.16 9.03
C LEU A 62 -13.10 -1.02 9.95
N ASN A 63 -12.12 -1.26 10.82
CA ASN A 63 -11.56 -0.25 11.72
C ASN A 63 -10.49 0.58 10.99
N TYR A 64 -10.91 1.40 10.03
CA TYR A 64 -10.00 2.19 9.17
C TYR A 64 -9.65 3.58 9.72
N LEU A 65 -9.99 3.87 10.98
CA LEU A 65 -9.81 5.20 11.55
C LEU A 65 -8.33 5.64 11.57
N ASN A 66 -7.40 4.73 11.84
CA ASN A 66 -5.96 4.99 11.78
C ASN A 66 -5.54 5.54 10.40
N SER A 67 -5.90 4.82 9.32
CA SER A 67 -5.67 5.27 7.93
C SER A 67 -6.40 6.58 7.59
N ILE A 68 -7.63 6.77 8.06
CA ILE A 68 -8.40 7.99 7.80
C ILE A 68 -7.73 9.21 8.44
N LEU A 69 -7.21 9.08 9.66
CA LEU A 69 -6.49 10.17 10.35
C LEU A 69 -5.22 10.56 9.58
N ALA A 70 -4.44 9.57 9.12
CA ALA A 70 -3.26 9.84 8.28
C ALA A 70 -3.65 10.51 6.96
N LYS A 71 -4.77 10.12 6.34
CA LYS A 71 -5.27 10.77 5.11
C LYS A 71 -5.72 12.21 5.35
N ILE A 72 -6.30 12.51 6.52
CA ILE A 72 -6.63 13.89 6.91
C ILE A 72 -5.36 14.74 6.97
N GLU A 73 -4.26 14.23 7.53
CA GLU A 73 -2.98 14.95 7.55
C GLU A 73 -2.46 15.23 6.13
N ALA A 74 -2.49 14.25 5.23
CA ALA A 74 -2.10 14.44 3.83
C ALA A 74 -2.94 15.52 3.13
N ASN A 75 -4.26 15.51 3.33
CA ASN A 75 -5.17 16.51 2.78
C ASN A 75 -4.84 17.91 3.28
N ILE A 76 -4.56 18.07 4.58
CA ILE A 76 -4.18 19.36 5.19
C ILE A 76 -2.83 19.84 4.64
N ALA A 77 -1.87 18.93 4.45
CA ALA A 77 -0.55 19.25 3.90
C ALA A 77 -0.58 19.53 2.38
N GLY A 78 -1.69 19.22 1.70
CA GLY A 78 -1.85 19.41 0.26
C GLY A 78 -1.03 18.42 -0.58
N VAL A 79 -0.82 17.20 -0.09
CA VAL A 79 -0.14 16.11 -0.82
C VAL A 79 -1.11 14.97 -1.14
N ASP A 80 -0.76 14.15 -2.12
CA ASP A 80 -1.64 13.08 -2.60
C ASP A 80 -1.79 11.94 -1.57
N GLU A 81 -0.72 11.59 -0.83
CA GLU A 81 -0.73 10.44 0.08
C GLU A 81 0.04 10.62 1.41
N ALA A 82 -0.32 9.84 2.42
CA ALA A 82 0.40 9.75 3.69
C ALA A 82 1.05 8.36 3.86
N ILE A 83 2.27 8.36 4.39
CA ILE A 83 3.06 7.19 4.77
C ILE A 83 3.08 7.11 6.28
N CYS A 84 2.60 6.01 6.83
CA CYS A 84 2.62 5.77 8.27
C CYS A 84 3.94 5.10 8.68
N LEU A 85 4.41 5.47 9.87
CA LEU A 85 5.54 4.82 10.53
C LEU A 85 5.04 3.86 11.61
N ASP A 86 5.82 2.83 11.92
CA ASP A 86 5.58 2.00 13.10
C ASP A 86 5.95 2.74 14.41
N LYS A 87 5.73 2.09 15.55
CA LYS A 87 6.08 2.63 16.88
C LYS A 87 7.57 2.85 17.12
N ASN A 88 8.43 2.20 16.33
CA ASN A 88 9.89 2.32 16.42
C ASN A 88 10.46 3.35 15.44
N GLY A 89 9.63 3.92 14.57
CA GLY A 89 10.02 4.92 13.58
C GLY A 89 10.42 4.36 12.22
N PHE A 90 10.18 3.09 11.94
CA PHE A 90 10.36 2.48 10.62
C PHE A 90 9.18 2.78 9.69
N ILE A 91 9.45 2.88 8.39
CA ILE A 91 8.41 2.96 7.37
C ILE A 91 7.54 1.70 7.43
N CYS A 92 6.23 1.88 7.37
CA CYS A 92 5.28 0.78 7.36
C CYS A 92 4.57 0.65 6.00
N GLU A 93 3.64 1.55 5.70
CA GLU A 93 2.84 1.53 4.47
C GLU A 93 2.16 2.89 4.24
N GLY A 94 1.56 3.09 3.07
CA GLY A 94 0.61 4.18 2.81
C GLY A 94 -0.71 3.98 3.56
N VAL A 95 -1.68 4.89 3.42
CA VAL A 95 -2.98 4.74 4.13
C VAL A 95 -3.80 3.54 3.64
N ALA A 96 -3.57 3.08 2.41
CA ALA A 96 -4.26 1.94 1.81
C ALA A 96 -3.40 1.11 0.83
N GLU A 97 -2.08 1.33 0.82
CA GLU A 97 -1.15 0.75 -0.15
C GLU A 97 0.17 0.35 0.53
N ASN A 98 0.79 -0.75 0.12
CA ASN A 98 2.15 -1.09 0.55
C ASN A 98 3.17 -0.13 -0.08
N MET A 99 4.33 0.03 0.56
CA MET A 99 5.42 0.91 0.10
C MET A 99 6.62 0.09 -0.36
N PHE A 100 7.23 0.50 -1.47
CA PHE A 100 8.50 0.00 -1.95
C PHE A 100 9.48 1.14 -2.19
N MET A 101 10.76 0.86 -1.97
CA MET A 101 11.85 1.71 -2.43
C MET A 101 12.85 0.91 -3.26
N VAL A 102 13.54 1.61 -4.15
CA VAL A 102 14.67 1.09 -4.94
C VAL A 102 15.94 1.78 -4.46
N LYS A 103 16.99 1.00 -4.21
CA LYS A 103 18.32 1.51 -3.89
C LYS A 103 19.39 0.58 -4.42
N ASN A 104 20.38 1.13 -5.12
CA ASN A 104 21.45 0.38 -5.79
C ASN A 104 20.87 -0.73 -6.70
N GLY A 105 19.77 -0.44 -7.40
CA GLY A 105 19.07 -1.40 -8.26
C GLY A 105 18.34 -2.55 -7.55
N LYS A 106 18.23 -2.54 -6.22
CA LYS A 106 17.49 -3.55 -5.43
C LYS A 106 16.19 -2.98 -4.88
N LEU A 107 15.16 -3.84 -4.76
CA LEU A 107 13.87 -3.48 -4.19
C LEU A 107 13.82 -3.82 -2.70
N PHE A 108 13.26 -2.90 -1.93
CA PHE A 108 13.01 -3.07 -0.51
C PHE A 108 11.57 -2.71 -0.18
N THR A 109 10.93 -3.51 0.68
CA THR A 109 9.61 -3.22 1.23
C THR A 109 9.58 -3.53 2.74
N PRO A 110 8.78 -2.82 3.55
CA PRO A 110 8.68 -3.13 4.97
C PRO A 110 8.08 -4.53 5.22
N PRO A 111 8.62 -5.30 6.19
CA PRO A 111 8.03 -6.57 6.59
C PRO A 111 6.70 -6.36 7.31
N SER A 112 5.81 -7.36 7.29
CA SER A 112 4.48 -7.24 7.94
C SER A 112 4.56 -6.91 9.44
N CYS A 113 5.67 -7.26 10.12
CA CYS A 113 5.88 -6.95 11.52
C CYS A 113 5.97 -5.45 11.85
N THR A 114 6.17 -4.56 10.86
CA THR A 114 6.03 -3.10 11.05
C THR A 114 4.56 -2.66 11.17
N GLY A 115 3.62 -3.58 10.96
CA GLY A 115 2.18 -3.31 10.86
C GLY A 115 1.69 -3.19 9.42
N ALA A 116 2.52 -3.51 8.42
CA ALA A 116 2.12 -3.44 7.02
C ALA A 116 1.19 -4.61 6.69
N LEU A 117 0.12 -4.36 5.94
CA LEU A 117 -0.76 -5.43 5.47
C LEU A 117 0.01 -6.32 4.48
N GLN A 118 -0.15 -7.65 4.56
CA GLN A 118 0.35 -8.55 3.52
C GLN A 118 -0.49 -8.40 2.24
N GLY A 119 -0.12 -7.44 1.40
CA GLY A 119 -0.87 -7.09 0.20
C GLY A 119 -0.64 -8.08 -0.95
N ILE A 120 -1.71 -8.57 -1.56
CA ILE A 120 -1.65 -9.46 -2.73
C ILE A 120 -0.92 -8.78 -3.91
N THR A 121 -1.20 -7.49 -4.16
CA THR A 121 -0.50 -6.73 -5.21
C THR A 121 0.99 -6.61 -4.90
N ALA A 122 1.36 -6.40 -3.64
CA ALA A 122 2.77 -6.35 -3.24
C ALA A 122 3.44 -7.71 -3.47
N GLU A 123 2.80 -8.83 -3.09
CA GLU A 123 3.30 -10.17 -3.34
C GLU A 123 3.55 -10.43 -4.83
N GLU A 124 2.58 -10.10 -5.68
CA GLU A 124 2.72 -10.27 -7.14
C GLU A 124 3.82 -9.36 -7.71
N VAL A 125 3.98 -8.13 -7.20
CA VAL A 125 5.09 -7.25 -7.59
C VAL A 125 6.44 -7.84 -7.19
N MET A 126 6.55 -8.41 -5.98
CA MET A 126 7.79 -9.09 -5.55
C MET A 126 8.09 -10.31 -6.43
N ARG A 127 7.09 -11.12 -6.77
CA ARG A 127 7.24 -12.28 -7.67
C ARG A 127 7.66 -11.83 -9.07
N LEU A 128 7.01 -10.79 -9.60
CA LEU A 128 7.32 -10.21 -10.90
C LEU A 128 8.74 -9.66 -10.96
N ALA A 129 9.14 -8.89 -9.94
CA ALA A 129 10.49 -8.32 -9.86
C ALA A 129 11.57 -9.41 -9.84
N ARG A 130 11.38 -10.47 -9.04
CA ARG A 130 12.29 -11.64 -9.03
C ARG A 130 12.38 -12.32 -10.41
N ARG A 131 11.24 -12.49 -11.10
CA ARG A 131 11.20 -13.07 -12.46
C ARG A 131 11.95 -12.21 -13.48
N LEU A 132 11.97 -10.89 -13.28
CA LEU A 132 12.72 -9.94 -14.10
C LEU A 132 14.22 -9.86 -13.73
N GLY A 133 14.66 -10.60 -12.72
CA GLY A 133 16.06 -10.65 -12.29
C GLY A 133 16.44 -9.59 -11.25
N TYR A 134 15.47 -8.93 -10.61
CA TYR A 134 15.74 -7.99 -9.53
C TYR A 134 15.81 -8.69 -8.17
N ASP A 135 16.72 -8.23 -7.31
CA ASP A 135 16.73 -8.58 -5.90
C ASP A 135 15.58 -7.87 -5.17
N VAL A 136 14.85 -8.62 -4.34
CA VAL A 136 13.73 -8.11 -3.54
C VAL A 136 13.89 -8.59 -2.11
N GLU A 137 13.98 -7.64 -1.18
CA GLU A 137 14.19 -7.91 0.24
C GLU A 137 13.12 -7.23 1.09
N GLU A 138 12.52 -7.98 2.01
CA GLU A 138 11.72 -7.41 3.09
C GLU A 138 12.66 -6.97 4.21
N LYS A 139 12.71 -5.66 4.49
CA LYS A 139 13.55 -5.12 5.57
C LYS A 139 12.90 -3.90 6.21
N ASN A 140 13.30 -3.62 7.46
CA ASN A 140 12.97 -2.35 8.08
C ASN A 140 13.64 -1.21 7.28
N ILE A 141 12.84 -0.20 6.93
CA ILE A 141 13.29 0.97 6.18
C ILE A 141 13.17 2.18 7.11
N THR A 142 14.23 2.96 7.20
CA THR A 142 14.19 4.24 7.92
C THR A 142 13.69 5.38 7.01
N PRO A 143 13.14 6.47 7.58
CA PRO A 143 12.86 7.69 6.82
C PRO A 143 14.07 8.20 6.02
N TYR A 144 15.27 8.10 6.60
CA TYR A 144 16.51 8.52 5.93
C TYR A 144 16.77 7.70 4.67
N GLU A 145 16.65 6.38 4.73
CA GLU A 145 16.82 5.51 3.56
C GLU A 145 15.77 5.82 2.49
N LEU A 146 14.51 5.99 2.88
CA LEU A 146 13.43 6.30 1.94
C LEU A 146 13.64 7.66 1.24
N PHE A 147 14.07 8.70 1.97
CA PHE A 147 14.39 10.00 1.38
C PHE A 147 15.57 9.98 0.41
N ASN A 148 16.46 8.99 0.53
CA ASN A 148 17.64 8.83 -0.32
C ASN A 148 17.50 7.66 -1.31
N ALA A 149 16.28 7.17 -1.54
CA ALA A 149 15.99 6.15 -2.53
C ALA A 149 16.21 6.67 -3.96
N GLU A 150 16.51 5.76 -4.88
CA GLU A 150 16.54 6.05 -6.33
C GLU A 150 15.13 6.12 -6.89
N GLU A 151 14.25 5.24 -6.41
CA GLU A 151 12.84 5.22 -6.77
C GLU A 151 12.01 4.85 -5.53
N ALA A 152 10.76 5.30 -5.46
CA ALA A 152 9.79 4.84 -4.49
C ALA A 152 8.44 4.69 -5.17
N PHE A 153 7.63 3.73 -4.73
CA PHE A 153 6.30 3.50 -5.28
C PHE A 153 5.39 2.79 -4.28
N PHE A 154 4.08 3.02 -4.44
CA PHE A 154 3.03 2.33 -3.72
C PHE A 154 2.50 1.15 -4.53
N THR A 155 1.97 0.14 -3.84
CA THR A 155 1.22 -0.95 -4.47
C THR A 155 -0.10 -1.24 -3.76
N GLY A 156 -1.17 -1.45 -4.51
CA GLY A 156 -2.46 -1.87 -3.96
C GLY A 156 -3.45 -2.24 -5.05
N THR A 157 -4.50 -3.02 -4.75
CA THR A 157 -5.41 -3.55 -5.78
C THR A 157 -6.05 -2.48 -6.67
N ALA A 158 -6.46 -1.35 -6.07
CA ALA A 158 -7.10 -0.27 -6.81
C ALA A 158 -6.11 0.75 -7.40
N ALA A 159 -4.89 0.81 -6.88
CA ALA A 159 -3.83 1.71 -7.33
C ALA A 159 -2.88 1.04 -8.36
N GLU A 160 -2.86 -0.29 -8.38
CA GLU A 160 -1.84 -1.14 -8.98
C GLU A 160 -0.44 -0.79 -8.48
N ILE A 161 0.36 -0.10 -9.29
CA ILE A 161 1.69 0.41 -8.95
C ILE A 161 1.70 1.91 -9.25
N ILE A 162 1.94 2.73 -8.21
CA ILE A 162 1.93 4.19 -8.29
C ILE A 162 3.28 4.76 -7.87
N PRO A 163 4.04 5.42 -8.76
CA PRO A 163 5.32 6.03 -8.42
C PRO A 163 5.15 7.16 -7.40
N VAL A 164 6.12 7.31 -6.50
CA VAL A 164 6.21 8.43 -5.54
C VAL A 164 7.35 9.34 -5.99
N ARG A 165 7.02 10.58 -6.34
CA ARG A 165 8.02 11.56 -6.83
C ARG A 165 8.59 12.46 -5.73
N GLU A 166 7.87 12.62 -4.63
CA GLU A 166 8.20 13.57 -3.57
C GLU A 166 7.68 13.07 -2.22
N ILE A 167 8.49 13.19 -1.17
CA ILE A 167 8.07 12.88 0.20
C ILE A 167 8.48 14.03 1.12
N ASN A 168 7.54 14.58 1.91
CA ASN A 168 7.80 15.74 2.78
C ASN A 168 8.46 16.91 2.03
N LYS A 169 7.97 17.21 0.82
CA LYS A 169 8.50 18.27 -0.07
C LYS A 169 9.96 18.04 -0.50
N ARG A 170 10.48 16.82 -0.36
CA ARG A 170 11.78 16.40 -0.88
C ARG A 170 11.58 15.53 -2.09
N THR A 171 12.12 15.97 -3.22
CA THR A 171 12.11 15.20 -4.46
C THR A 171 12.88 13.90 -4.27
N ILE A 172 12.29 12.78 -4.68
CA ILE A 172 12.98 11.48 -4.73
C ILE A 172 13.76 11.43 -6.04
N ASP A 173 15.08 11.40 -5.94
CA ASP A 173 16.02 11.44 -7.06
C ASP A 173 15.63 12.52 -8.10
N SER A 174 15.28 12.13 -9.34
CA SER A 174 14.91 13.04 -10.42
C SER A 174 13.46 13.57 -10.36
N GLY A 175 12.65 13.13 -9.39
CA GLY A 175 11.24 13.51 -9.25
C GLY A 175 10.33 12.92 -10.34
N LYS A 176 10.80 11.89 -11.04
CA LYS A 176 10.08 11.19 -12.11
C LYS A 176 10.12 9.70 -11.83
N PRO A 177 9.12 8.92 -12.32
CA PRO A 177 9.18 7.46 -12.19
C PRO A 177 10.45 6.92 -12.85
N GLY A 178 11.23 6.15 -12.09
CA GLY A 178 12.49 5.58 -12.55
C GLY A 178 12.30 4.34 -13.43
N PRO A 179 13.40 3.82 -14.00
CA PRO A 179 13.36 2.71 -14.94
C PRO A 179 12.80 1.41 -14.34
N ILE A 180 13.09 1.09 -13.07
CA ILE A 180 12.63 -0.16 -12.44
C ILE A 180 11.11 -0.08 -12.21
N THR A 181 10.62 1.02 -11.64
CA THR A 181 9.19 1.25 -11.41
C THR A 181 8.41 1.24 -12.72
N LYS A 182 8.92 1.92 -13.78
CA LYS A 182 8.29 1.89 -15.11
C LYS A 182 8.24 0.48 -15.71
N LYS A 183 9.31 -0.29 -15.56
CA LYS A 183 9.36 -1.67 -16.03
C LYS A 183 8.33 -2.54 -15.30
N LEU A 184 8.24 -2.40 -13.98
CA LEU A 184 7.25 -3.12 -13.17
C LEU A 184 5.81 -2.73 -13.53
N ILE A 185 5.52 -1.43 -13.71
CA ILE A 185 4.20 -0.97 -14.18
C ILE A 185 3.83 -1.64 -15.51
N ALA A 186 4.75 -1.63 -16.48
CA ALA A 186 4.50 -2.20 -17.80
C ALA A 186 4.26 -3.72 -17.76
N GLU A 187 5.07 -4.46 -17.00
CA GLU A 187 4.93 -5.92 -16.91
C GLU A 187 3.75 -6.34 -16.02
N PHE A 188 3.42 -5.58 -14.97
CA PHE A 188 2.24 -5.82 -14.14
C PHE A 188 0.95 -5.59 -14.94
N SER A 189 0.90 -4.54 -15.76
CA SER A 189 -0.23 -4.29 -16.65
C SER A 189 -0.47 -5.43 -17.65
N LYS A 190 0.58 -6.07 -18.16
CA LYS A 190 0.43 -7.27 -19.01
C LYS A 190 -0.16 -8.44 -18.23
N ALA A 191 0.28 -8.65 -16.98
CA ALA A 191 -0.24 -9.73 -16.14
C ALA A 191 -1.74 -9.54 -15.83
N VAL A 192 -2.17 -8.32 -15.53
CA VAL A 192 -3.59 -7.99 -15.28
C VAL A 192 -4.47 -8.25 -16.51
N LEU A 193 -3.93 -8.09 -17.72
CA LEU A 193 -4.64 -8.29 -18.98
C LEU A 193 -4.49 -9.70 -19.56
N ASP A 194 -3.68 -10.58 -18.94
CA ASP A 194 -3.47 -11.94 -19.43
C ASP A 194 -4.70 -12.80 -19.10
N PRO A 195 -5.41 -13.35 -20.09
CA PRO A 195 -6.59 -14.19 -19.83
C PRO A 195 -6.27 -15.52 -19.12
N LYS A 196 -4.99 -15.89 -19.01
CA LYS A 196 -4.54 -17.02 -18.18
C LYS A 196 -4.47 -16.67 -16.70
N GLU A 197 -4.42 -15.38 -16.39
CA GLU A 197 -4.42 -14.84 -15.03
C GLU A 197 -5.85 -14.42 -14.65
N GLY A 198 -6.38 -14.98 -13.56
CA GLY A 198 -7.73 -14.68 -13.06
C GLY A 198 -8.83 -15.65 -13.50
N ILE A 199 -10.06 -15.35 -13.09
CA ILE A 199 -11.24 -16.20 -13.32
C ILE A 199 -12.21 -15.47 -14.25
N ALA A 200 -12.49 -16.08 -15.40
CA ALA A 200 -13.46 -15.55 -16.36
C ALA A 200 -14.86 -15.43 -15.73
N ILE A 201 -15.44 -14.22 -15.81
CA ILE A 201 -16.78 -13.93 -15.29
C ILE A 201 -17.86 -14.52 -16.19
N TYR A 202 -17.68 -14.36 -17.51
CA TYR A 202 -18.57 -14.90 -18.53
C TYR A 202 -17.83 -16.02 -19.27
N LYS A 203 -18.53 -17.13 -19.54
CA LYS A 203 -18.05 -18.24 -20.36
C LYS A 203 -18.81 -18.26 -21.67
#